data_AF-A0AAV2A8E0-F1
#
_entry.id   AF-A0AAV2A8E0-F1
#
_cell.length_a   1.000
_cell.length_b   1.000
_cell.length_c   1.000
_cell.angle_alpha   90.00
_cell.angle_beta   90.00
_cell.angle_gamma   90.00
#
_symmetry.space_group_name_H-M   'P 1'
#
loop_
_entity.id
_entity.type
_entity.pdbx_description
1 polymer ?
#
loop_
_entity_poly.entity_id
_entity_poly.type
_entity_poly.pdbx_seq_one_letter_code
_entity_poly.pdbx_strand_id
1 'polypeptide(L)'
;MAFRHYVQIGRVAFIPFGIDGGKLCTIVDVVDQNRALVDGPCTGVERQAIKFKRLRLTKFRLKFPHSTSSKVVRKAWEEEKITEKWNETSTAKKIAARVKKSEMKDFDRFRVYKAKQQMNRIIKSAYWKLKGKARKNPPKARAKRFKGRRVAKKA
;
A
#
# COMPACT_ATOMS: atom_id res chain seq x y z
N MET A 1 -12.65 -15.14 -7.22
CA MET A 1 -11.87 -15.50 -6.02
C MET A 1 -11.83 -14.32 -5.05
N ALA A 2 -12.12 -14.53 -3.76
CA ALA A 2 -12.28 -13.44 -2.77
C ALA A 2 -10.95 -12.83 -2.26
N PHE A 3 -9.86 -13.61 -2.21
CA PHE A 3 -8.55 -13.14 -1.77
C PHE A 3 -7.64 -12.77 -2.94
N ARG A 4 -6.85 -11.69 -2.78
CA ARG A 4 -5.95 -11.14 -3.81
C ARG A 4 -4.48 -11.39 -3.56
N HIS A 5 -4.09 -11.58 -2.30
CA HIS A 5 -2.70 -11.75 -1.88
C HIS A 5 -2.60 -13.00 -1.02
N TYR A 6 -1.73 -13.91 -1.44
CA TYR A 6 -1.52 -15.20 -0.80
C TYR A 6 -0.10 -15.31 -0.31
N VAL A 7 0.08 -16.04 0.79
CA VAL A 7 1.38 -16.52 1.23
C VAL A 7 1.84 -17.55 0.22
N GLN A 8 2.96 -17.27 -0.44
CA GLN A 8 3.55 -18.12 -1.45
C GLN A 8 5.02 -17.74 -1.64
N ILE A 9 5.80 -18.67 -2.19
CA ILE A 9 7.22 -18.45 -2.47
C ILE A 9 7.39 -17.29 -3.45
N GLY A 10 8.35 -16.43 -3.16
CA GLY A 10 8.68 -15.22 -3.91
C GLY A 10 7.73 -14.04 -3.66
N ARG A 11 6.71 -14.18 -2.79
CA ARG A 11 5.85 -13.05 -2.42
C ARG A 11 6.65 -12.05 -1.61
N VAL A 12 6.60 -10.77 -2.03
CA VAL A 12 7.21 -9.68 -1.28
C VAL A 12 6.25 -9.24 -0.17
N ALA A 13 6.78 -9.09 1.03
CA ALA A 13 6.07 -8.63 2.21
C ALA A 13 6.74 -7.39 2.80
N PHE A 14 5.95 -6.59 3.50
CA PHE A 14 6.40 -5.45 4.27
C PHE A 14 6.35 -5.79 5.76
N ILE A 15 7.43 -5.48 6.49
CA ILE A 15 7.52 -5.67 7.94
C ILE A 15 7.12 -4.35 8.60
N PRO A 16 5.96 -4.25 9.28
CA PRO A 16 5.50 -2.99 9.85
C PRO A 16 6.17 -2.64 11.19
N PHE A 17 6.67 -3.63 11.96
CA PHE A 17 7.21 -3.41 13.30
C PHE A 17 8.26 -4.46 13.73
N GLY A 18 9.04 -4.10 14.75
CA GLY A 18 10.16 -4.86 15.32
C GLY A 18 11.50 -4.42 14.76
N ILE A 19 12.54 -5.25 14.94
CA ILE A 19 13.94 -4.92 14.60
C ILE A 19 14.08 -4.49 13.12
N ASP A 20 13.44 -5.23 12.21
CA ASP A 20 13.41 -4.92 10.77
C ASP A 20 12.17 -4.11 10.34
N GLY A 21 11.60 -3.33 11.25
CA GLY A 21 10.43 -2.49 10.97
C GLY A 21 10.69 -1.50 9.84
N GLY A 22 9.72 -1.35 8.94
CA GLY A 22 9.80 -0.44 7.80
C GLY A 22 10.51 -1.02 6.57
N LYS A 23 11.09 -2.22 6.67
CA LYS A 23 11.79 -2.87 5.56
C LYS A 23 10.87 -3.80 4.77
N LEU A 24 11.26 -4.04 3.52
CA LEU A 24 10.66 -5.07 2.69
C LEU A 24 11.46 -6.36 2.77
N CYS A 25 10.79 -7.46 2.49
CA CYS A 25 11.40 -8.78 2.47
C CYS A 25 10.66 -9.71 1.53
N THR A 26 11.26 -10.85 1.18
CA THR A 26 10.67 -11.86 0.32
C THR A 26 10.47 -13.16 1.08
N ILE A 27 9.32 -13.81 0.92
CA ILE A 27 9.08 -15.14 1.44
C ILE A 27 9.82 -16.16 0.57
N VAL A 28 10.78 -16.87 1.15
CA VAL A 28 11.57 -17.91 0.47
C VAL A 28 10.98 -19.30 0.73
N ASP A 29 10.51 -19.51 1.96
CA ASP A 29 9.87 -20.75 2.41
C ASP A 29 8.75 -20.49 3.44
N VAL A 30 7.85 -21.46 3.59
CA VAL A 30 6.89 -21.58 4.68
C VAL A 30 7.38 -22.67 5.63
N VAL A 31 7.80 -22.27 6.84
CA VAL A 31 8.33 -23.20 7.83
C VAL A 31 7.18 -23.96 8.50
N ASP A 32 6.14 -23.23 8.91
CA ASP A 32 4.93 -23.79 9.50
C ASP A 32 3.74 -22.87 9.24
N GLN A 33 2.56 -23.19 9.79
CA GLN A 33 1.33 -22.40 9.61
C GLN A 33 1.48 -20.93 10.04
N ASN A 34 2.38 -20.64 10.98
CA ASN A 34 2.52 -19.33 11.61
C ASN A 34 3.79 -18.59 11.18
N ARG A 35 4.77 -19.25 10.56
CA ARG A 35 6.10 -18.72 10.26
C ARG A 35 6.52 -18.98 8.81
N ALA A 36 7.20 -18.00 8.22
CA ALA A 36 7.89 -18.11 6.96
C ALA A 36 9.39 -17.85 7.13
N LEU A 37 10.19 -18.50 6.30
CA LEU A 37 11.58 -18.12 6.07
C LEU A 37 11.59 -16.93 5.12
N VAL A 38 12.20 -15.85 5.56
CA VAL A 38 12.17 -14.56 4.90
C VAL A 38 13.59 -14.11 4.60
N ASP A 39 13.78 -13.42 3.47
CA ASP A 39 15.07 -12.89 3.05
C ASP A 39 14.91 -11.52 2.37
N GLY A 40 15.79 -10.56 2.69
CA GLY A 40 15.77 -9.21 2.13
C GLY A 40 17.20 -8.68 1.86
N PRO A 41 17.91 -9.26 0.88
CA PRO A 41 19.33 -8.97 0.65
C PRO A 41 19.59 -7.53 0.18
N CYS A 42 18.62 -6.88 -0.47
CA CYS A 42 18.72 -5.49 -0.93
C CYS A 42 18.21 -4.48 0.11
N THR A 43 17.44 -4.93 1.11
CA THR A 43 16.76 -4.09 2.11
C THR A 43 17.41 -4.19 3.48
N GLY A 44 18.46 -5.01 3.63
CA GLY A 44 19.18 -5.22 4.88
C GLY A 44 18.36 -6.03 5.90
N VAL A 45 17.50 -6.94 5.43
CA VAL A 45 16.85 -7.96 6.28
C VAL A 45 17.60 -9.26 6.08
N GLU A 46 18.26 -9.73 7.12
CA GLU A 46 18.95 -11.01 7.09
C GLU A 46 17.97 -12.18 6.98
N ARG A 47 18.46 -13.30 6.45
CA ARG A 47 17.68 -14.51 6.28
C ARG A 47 17.29 -15.07 7.65
N GLN A 48 16.00 -15.01 7.98
CA GLN A 48 15.49 -15.39 9.29
C GLN A 48 14.05 -15.90 9.21
N ALA A 49 13.59 -16.60 10.25
CA ALA A 49 12.20 -17.03 10.38
C ALA A 49 11.34 -15.90 10.99
N ILE A 50 10.26 -15.50 10.31
CA ILE A 50 9.34 -14.45 10.75
C ILE A 50 7.90 -14.99 10.82
N LYS A 51 7.18 -14.63 11.89
CA LYS A 51 5.75 -14.95 12.03
C LYS A 51 4.91 -14.18 11.01
N PHE A 52 3.93 -14.82 10.36
CA PHE A 52 3.04 -14.18 9.38
C PHE A 52 2.28 -12.98 9.93
N LYS A 53 1.96 -12.97 11.23
CA LYS A 53 1.33 -11.83 11.91
C LYS A 53 2.16 -10.54 11.85
N ARG A 54 3.49 -10.66 11.65
CA ARG A 54 4.42 -9.53 11.48
C ARG A 54 4.60 -9.14 10.02
N LEU A 55 3.97 -9.82 9.07
CA LEU A 55 4.12 -9.55 7.64
C LEU A 55 2.84 -8.94 7.07
N ARG A 56 3.00 -7.93 6.21
CA ARG A 56 1.93 -7.41 5.36
C ARG A 56 2.26 -7.75 3.91
N LEU A 57 1.49 -8.68 3.34
CA LEU A 57 1.72 -9.13 1.96
C LEU A 57 1.48 -7.99 0.98
N THR A 58 2.36 -7.87 -0.02
CA THR A 58 2.24 -6.89 -1.09
C THR A 58 1.76 -7.53 -2.39
N LYS A 59 1.46 -6.70 -3.39
CA LYS A 59 1.08 -7.18 -4.73
C LYS A 59 2.25 -7.81 -5.49
N PHE A 60 3.49 -7.50 -5.13
CA PHE A 60 4.68 -7.94 -5.85
C PHE A 60 5.01 -9.40 -5.56
N ARG A 61 5.49 -10.11 -6.59
CA ARG A 61 5.87 -11.51 -6.51
C ARG A 61 7.04 -11.74 -7.45
N LEU A 62 8.16 -12.15 -6.88
CA LEU A 62 9.33 -12.64 -7.59
C LEU A 62 9.11 -14.12 -7.95
N LYS A 63 9.66 -14.55 -9.09
CA LYS A 63 9.63 -15.96 -9.50
C LYS A 63 11.00 -16.59 -9.27
N PHE A 64 11.09 -17.49 -8.31
CA PHE A 64 12.26 -18.35 -8.09
C PHE A 64 11.83 -19.66 -7.39
N PRO A 65 12.66 -20.72 -7.46
CA PRO A 65 12.37 -21.99 -6.80
C PRO A 65 12.20 -21.89 -5.28
N HIS A 66 11.62 -22.91 -4.68
CA HIS A 66 11.56 -23.02 -3.23
C HIS A 66 12.98 -23.16 -2.62
N SER A 67 13.25 -22.55 -1.45
CA SER A 67 14.52 -22.69 -0.70
C SER A 67 15.80 -22.23 -1.42
N THR A 68 15.73 -21.19 -2.24
CA THR A 68 16.89 -20.65 -2.97
C THR A 68 17.88 -19.89 -2.07
N SER A 69 19.11 -19.70 -2.55
CA SER A 69 20.12 -18.86 -1.89
C SER A 69 19.83 -17.35 -2.01
N SER A 70 20.38 -16.55 -1.09
CA SER A 70 20.17 -15.09 -1.08
C SER A 70 20.71 -14.39 -2.33
N LYS A 71 21.70 -14.99 -2.99
CA LYS A 71 22.25 -14.48 -4.27
C LYS A 71 21.18 -14.50 -5.37
N VAL A 72 20.41 -15.58 -5.46
CA VAL A 72 19.32 -15.71 -6.45
C VAL A 72 18.19 -14.72 -6.13
N VAL A 73 17.84 -14.58 -4.85
CA VAL A 73 16.82 -13.61 -4.41
C VAL A 73 17.24 -12.18 -4.73
N ARG A 74 18.52 -11.83 -4.49
CA ARG A 74 19.08 -10.51 -4.85
C ARG A 74 18.96 -10.24 -6.35
N LYS A 75 19.40 -11.19 -7.18
CA LYS A 75 19.35 -11.07 -8.64
C LYS A 75 17.90 -10.85 -9.12
N ALA A 76 16.96 -11.68 -8.66
CA ALA A 76 15.55 -11.52 -9.02
C ALA A 76 14.94 -10.19 -8.53
N TRP A 77 15.35 -9.72 -7.35
CA TRP A 77 14.89 -8.45 -6.79
C TRP A 77 15.32 -7.24 -7.64
N GLU A 78 16.57 -7.27 -8.10
CA GLU A 78 17.18 -6.24 -8.95
C GLU A 78 16.62 -6.29 -10.38
N GLU A 79 16.49 -7.49 -10.97
CA GLU A 79 15.88 -7.70 -12.30
C GLU A 79 14.45 -7.15 -12.37
N GLU A 80 13.63 -7.43 -11.34
CA GLU A 80 12.26 -6.90 -11.29
C GLU A 80 12.16 -5.46 -10.77
N LYS A 81 13.29 -4.83 -10.37
CA LYS A 81 13.34 -3.46 -9.83
C LYS A 81 12.29 -3.19 -8.74
N ILE A 82 12.17 -4.11 -7.79
CA ILE A 82 11.10 -4.07 -6.78
C ILE A 82 11.16 -2.81 -5.91
N THR A 83 12.36 -2.34 -5.59
CA THR A 83 12.56 -1.12 -4.79
C THR A 83 11.92 0.11 -5.44
N GLU A 84 12.12 0.29 -6.75
CA GLU A 84 11.54 1.41 -7.51
C GLU A 84 10.01 1.30 -7.54
N LYS A 85 9.50 0.11 -7.91
CA LYS A 85 8.05 -0.16 -7.97
C LYS A 85 7.37 0.03 -6.61
N TRP A 86 8.05 -0.31 -5.52
CA TRP A 86 7.55 -0.06 -4.17
C TRP A 86 7.45 1.44 -3.90
N ASN A 87 8.50 2.21 -4.17
CA ASN A 87 8.54 3.65 -3.94
C ASN A 87 7.46 4.43 -4.70
N GLU A 88 7.09 3.95 -5.90
CA GLU A 88 5.98 4.52 -6.67
C GLU A 88 4.60 4.27 -6.05
N THR A 89 4.46 3.21 -5.26
CA THR A 89 3.19 2.78 -4.70
C THR A 89 2.65 3.80 -3.68
N SER A 90 1.33 4.00 -3.68
CA SER A 90 0.68 4.95 -2.77
C SER A 90 0.96 4.67 -1.28
N THR A 91 1.12 3.40 -0.91
CA THR A 91 1.52 2.98 0.44
C THR A 91 2.90 3.50 0.82
N ALA A 92 3.91 3.32 -0.04
CA ALA A 92 5.27 3.82 0.22
C ALA A 92 5.29 5.34 0.31
N LYS A 93 4.62 6.04 -0.62
CA LYS A 93 4.46 7.50 -0.58
C LYS A 93 3.81 7.99 0.71
N LYS A 94 2.80 7.28 1.23
CA LYS A 94 2.16 7.58 2.52
C LYS A 94 3.10 7.36 3.71
N ILE A 95 3.91 6.31 3.68
CA ILE A 95 4.91 6.03 4.71
C ILE A 95 5.97 7.15 4.72
N ALA A 96 6.53 7.49 3.56
CA ALA A 96 7.49 8.57 3.41
C ALA A 96 6.91 9.92 3.85
N ALA A 97 5.67 10.23 3.49
CA ALA A 97 4.99 11.45 3.93
C ALA A 97 4.78 11.49 5.46
N ARG A 98 4.56 10.33 6.11
CA ARG A 98 4.46 10.26 7.57
C ARG A 98 5.79 10.55 8.24
N VAL A 99 6.87 9.98 7.72
CA VAL A 99 8.25 10.20 8.22
C VAL A 99 8.63 11.68 8.08
N LYS A 100 8.44 12.28 6.90
CA LYS A 100 8.67 13.72 6.69
C LYS A 100 7.83 14.61 7.61
N LYS A 101 6.61 14.18 7.96
CA LYS A 101 5.76 14.92 8.88
C LYS A 101 6.25 14.83 10.32
N SER A 102 6.79 13.69 10.76
CA SER A 102 7.38 13.57 12.10
C SER A 102 8.69 14.34 12.24
N GLU A 103 9.46 14.47 11.15
CA GLU A 103 10.74 15.21 11.12
C GLU A 103 10.56 16.74 10.96
N MET A 104 9.34 17.20 10.74
CA MET A 104 9.04 18.60 10.41
C MET A 104 9.34 19.54 11.58
N LYS A 105 10.24 20.51 11.35
CA LYS A 105 10.60 21.53 12.34
C LYS A 105 9.53 22.61 12.44
N ASP A 106 9.61 23.45 13.47
CA ASP A 106 8.60 24.48 13.75
C ASP A 106 8.39 25.47 12.58
N PHE A 107 9.47 25.94 11.99
CA PHE A 107 9.40 26.85 10.85
C PHE A 107 8.74 26.22 9.61
N ASP A 108 8.97 24.93 9.36
CA ASP A 108 8.31 24.21 8.28
C ASP A 108 6.80 24.04 8.55
N ARG A 109 6.40 23.85 9.82
CA ARG A 109 4.98 23.85 10.21
C ARG A 109 4.32 25.18 9.91
N PHE A 110 4.99 26.31 10.16
CA PHE A 110 4.49 27.64 9.81
C PHE A 110 4.34 27.82 8.29
N ARG A 111 5.34 27.41 7.50
CA ARG A 111 5.28 27.45 6.02
C ARG A 111 4.11 26.63 5.48
N VAL A 112 3.93 25.40 5.98
CA VAL A 112 2.81 24.52 5.61
C VAL A 112 1.47 25.15 6.01
N TYR A 113 1.38 25.79 7.18
CA TYR A 113 0.17 26.50 7.61
C TYR A 113 -0.22 27.62 6.64
N LYS A 114 0.73 28.49 6.29
CA LYS A 114 0.46 29.61 5.36
C LYS A 114 0.07 29.12 3.96
N ALA A 115 0.77 28.11 3.43
CA ALA A 115 0.44 27.49 2.14
C ALA A 115 -0.98 26.87 2.16
N LYS A 116 -1.33 26.13 3.23
CA LYS A 116 -2.68 25.57 3.40
C LYS A 116 -3.76 26.65 3.51
N GLN A 117 -3.48 27.76 4.20
CA GLN A 117 -4.42 28.86 4.32
C GLN A 117 -4.76 29.46 2.94
N GLN A 118 -3.75 29.69 2.09
CA GLN A 118 -3.95 30.15 0.71
C GLN A 118 -4.74 29.14 -0.13
N MET A 119 -4.35 27.86 -0.10
CA MET A 119 -5.04 26.79 -0.82
C MET A 119 -6.53 26.69 -0.43
N ASN A 120 -6.83 26.74 0.87
CA ASN A 120 -8.20 26.65 1.38
C ASN A 120 -9.05 27.84 0.96
N ARG A 121 -8.49 29.05 0.85
CA ARG A 121 -9.22 30.23 0.32
C ARG A 121 -9.66 30.01 -1.13
N ILE A 122 -8.76 29.50 -1.97
CA ILE A 122 -9.05 29.21 -3.39
C ILE A 122 -10.13 28.12 -3.50
N ILE A 123 -9.96 27.01 -2.77
CA ILE A 123 -10.94 25.90 -2.75
C ILE A 123 -12.30 26.40 -2.27
N LYS A 124 -12.34 27.21 -1.20
CA LYS A 124 -13.59 27.78 -0.68
C LYS A 124 -14.29 28.63 -1.74
N SER A 125 -13.57 29.50 -2.43
CA SER A 125 -14.11 30.32 -3.52
C SER A 125 -14.68 29.45 -4.65
N ALA A 126 -13.93 28.47 -5.13
CA ALA A 126 -14.38 27.54 -6.17
C ALA A 126 -15.61 26.72 -5.74
N TYR A 127 -15.63 26.24 -4.49
CA TYR A 127 -16.75 25.51 -3.91
C TYR A 127 -18.04 26.34 -3.90
N TRP A 128 -17.99 27.60 -3.47
CA TRP A 128 -19.18 28.47 -3.46
C TRP A 128 -19.70 28.75 -4.86
N LYS A 129 -18.82 28.92 -5.85
CA LYS A 129 -19.22 29.03 -7.27
C LYS A 129 -19.92 27.76 -7.74
N LEU A 130 -19.37 26.57 -7.45
CA LEU A 130 -19.99 25.28 -7.80
C LEU A 130 -21.34 25.08 -7.10
N LYS A 131 -21.44 25.42 -5.82
CA LYS A 131 -22.69 25.34 -5.05
C LYS A 131 -23.76 26.28 -5.59
N GLY A 132 -23.38 27.49 -5.98
CA GLY A 132 -24.27 28.44 -6.65
C GLY A 132 -24.82 27.88 -7.96
N LYS A 133 -23.97 27.26 -8.78
CA LYS A 133 -24.39 26.58 -10.03
C LYS A 133 -25.32 25.39 -9.75
N ALA A 134 -24.98 24.55 -8.77
CA ALA A 134 -25.80 23.40 -8.39
C ALA A 134 -27.18 23.79 -7.81
N ARG A 135 -27.28 24.95 -7.14
CA ARG A 135 -28.59 25.50 -6.74
C ARG A 135 -29.45 25.90 -7.93
N LYS A 136 -28.84 26.48 -8.98
CA LYS A 136 -29.55 26.90 -10.20
C LYS A 136 -29.96 25.71 -11.07
N ASN A 137 -29.08 24.71 -11.20
CA ASN A 137 -29.32 23.50 -11.98
C ASN A 137 -29.24 22.28 -11.06
N PRO A 138 -30.35 21.91 -10.38
CA PRO A 138 -30.37 20.75 -9.51
C PRO A 138 -30.09 19.48 -10.31
N PRO A 139 -29.22 18.58 -9.83
CA PRO A 139 -28.98 17.32 -10.51
C PRO A 139 -30.27 16.50 -10.56
N LYS A 140 -30.58 15.92 -11.74
CA LYS A 140 -31.74 15.03 -11.90
C LYS A 140 -31.69 13.94 -10.83
N ALA A 141 -32.83 13.71 -10.17
CA ALA A 141 -32.95 12.67 -9.15
C ALA A 141 -32.43 11.35 -9.72
N ARG A 142 -31.40 10.79 -9.08
CA ARG A 142 -30.84 9.51 -9.51
C ARG A 142 -31.94 8.47 -9.40
N ALA A 143 -32.32 7.85 -10.52
CA ALA A 143 -33.40 6.87 -10.56
C ALA A 143 -33.18 5.84 -9.42
N LYS A 144 -34.19 5.67 -8.56
CA LYS A 144 -34.16 4.63 -7.53
C LYS A 144 -33.89 3.32 -8.26
N ARG A 145 -32.72 2.69 -8.01
CA ARG A 145 -32.45 1.34 -8.48
C ARG A 145 -33.55 0.47 -7.90
N PHE A 146 -34.55 0.11 -8.70
CA PHE A 146 -35.54 -0.88 -8.34
C PHE A 146 -34.74 -2.16 -8.09
N LYS A 147 -34.58 -2.55 -6.82
CA LYS A 147 -34.04 -3.87 -6.49
C LYS A 147 -35.14 -4.85 -6.87
N GLY A 148 -35.16 -5.24 -8.15
CA GLY A 148 -36.01 -6.31 -8.63
C GLY A 148 -35.87 -7.51 -7.70
N ARG A 149 -36.96 -7.89 -7.08
CA ARG A 149 -37.10 -9.11 -6.28
C ARG A 149 -36.70 -10.24 -7.23
N ARG A 150 -35.53 -10.87 -7.02
CA ARG A 150 -35.11 -12.04 -7.80
C ARG A 150 -36.14 -13.12 -7.50
N VAL A 151 -37.12 -13.27 -8.39
CA VAL A 151 -38.00 -14.44 -8.37
C VAL A 151 -37.10 -15.62 -8.71
N ALA A 152 -36.93 -16.52 -7.74
CA ALA A 152 -36.21 -17.76 -7.94
C ALA A 152 -36.91 -18.55 -9.05
N LYS A 153 -36.27 -18.70 -10.22
CA LYS A 153 -36.69 -19.70 -11.20
C LYS A 153 -36.30 -21.06 -10.63
N LYS A 154 -37.30 -21.80 -10.15
CA LYS A 154 -37.27 -23.26 -10.07
C LYS A 154 -37.22 -23.81 -11.49
N ALA A 155 -36.18 -24.57 -11.80
CA ALA A 155 -36.16 -25.71 -12.71
C ALA A 155 -34.86 -26.46 -12.42
#